data_AF-A0A9D1D249-F1
#
_entry.id   AF-A0A9D1D249-F1
#
_cell.length_a   1.000
_cell.length_b   1.000
_cell.length_c   1.000
_cell.angle_alpha   90.00
_cell.angle_beta   90.00
_cell.angle_gamma   90.00
#
_symmetry.space_group_name_H-M   'P 1'
#
loop_
_entity.id
_entity.type
_entity.pdbx_description
1 polymer ?
#
loop_
_entity_poly.entity_id
_entity_poly.type
_entity_poly.pdbx_seq_one_letter_code
_entity_poly.pdbx_strand_id
1 'polypeptide(L)'
;MEDVLDVYEHPYDESRLMVCMNEKTYQLLGEGREPLPTRSGDDQKLDPEYVRHGTCSVFVFTELLAGRHHASVMEHRTAEDWTEEIKYLSDVMYPDAEKNNTCHGQSEYP
;
A
#
# COMPACT_ATOMS: atom_id res chain seq x y z
N MET A 1 3.21 20.91 -6.93
CA MET A 1 2.11 19.99 -6.57
C MET A 1 0.97 20.11 -7.59
N GLU A 2 0.67 21.31 -8.09
CA GLU A 2 -0.34 21.53 -9.13
C GLU A 2 0.01 20.87 -10.48
N ASP A 3 1.27 20.95 -10.92
CA ASP A 3 1.70 20.33 -12.20
C ASP A 3 1.54 18.80 -12.27
N VAL A 4 1.40 18.12 -11.12
CA VAL A 4 1.20 16.66 -11.04
C VAL A 4 -0.29 16.31 -11.17
N LEU A 5 -1.19 17.27 -10.88
CA LEU A 5 -2.63 17.04 -11.00
C LEU A 5 -3.06 16.93 -12.47
N ASP A 6 -2.45 17.73 -13.36
CA ASP A 6 -2.69 17.66 -14.81
C ASP A 6 -2.42 16.26 -15.38
N VAL A 7 -1.46 15.53 -14.80
CA VAL A 7 -1.15 14.15 -15.19
C VAL A 7 -2.36 13.24 -14.94
N TYR A 8 -3.05 13.38 -13.80
CA TYR A 8 -4.23 12.60 -13.47
C TYR A 8 -5.45 12.93 -14.35
N GLU A 9 -5.48 14.09 -15.00
CA GLU A 9 -6.55 14.50 -15.92
C GLU A 9 -6.37 13.97 -17.35
N HIS A 10 -5.23 13.35 -17.66
CA HIS A 10 -5.03 12.79 -18.99
C HIS A 10 -6.05 11.70 -19.33
N PRO A 11 -6.53 11.65 -20.59
CA PRO A 11 -7.39 10.57 -21.02
C PRO A 11 -6.66 9.23 -20.86
N TYR A 12 -7.43 8.19 -20.57
CA TYR A 12 -6.89 6.85 -20.43
C TYR A 12 -6.17 6.41 -21.72
N ASP A 13 -4.93 5.94 -21.57
CA ASP A 13 -4.10 5.41 -22.64
C ASP A 13 -3.45 4.11 -22.16
N GLU A 14 -3.87 2.99 -22.76
CA GLU A 14 -3.37 1.65 -22.43
C GLU A 14 -1.86 1.50 -22.71
N SER A 15 -1.29 2.31 -23.60
CA SER A 15 0.16 2.35 -23.86
C SER A 15 0.92 3.16 -22.81
N ARG A 16 0.24 4.02 -22.06
CA ARG A 16 0.81 4.95 -21.07
C ARG A 16 0.08 4.85 -19.75
N LEU A 17 0.33 3.75 -19.06
CA LEU A 17 -0.30 3.46 -17.78
C LEU A 17 0.16 4.43 -16.70
N MET A 18 -0.81 4.99 -15.99
CA MET A 18 -0.56 5.81 -14.80
C MET A 18 -0.81 4.98 -13.56
N VAL A 19 0.27 4.42 -13.02
CA VAL A 19 0.24 3.68 -11.76
C VAL A 19 0.90 4.52 -10.69
N CYS A 20 0.17 4.76 -9.60
CA CYS A 20 0.70 5.31 -8.36
C CYS A 20 1.19 4.17 -7.48
N MET A 21 2.39 4.30 -6.96
CA MET A 21 2.92 3.40 -5.93
C MET A 21 3.05 4.18 -4.62
N ASN A 22 2.67 3.55 -3.52
CA ASN A 22 2.92 4.05 -2.18
C ASN A 22 3.34 2.90 -1.26
N GLU A 23 4.08 3.22 -0.22
CA GLU A 23 4.45 2.29 0.83
C GLU A 23 4.18 2.89 2.21
N LYS A 24 3.85 2.03 3.18
CA LYS A 24 3.65 2.46 4.56
C LYS A 24 4.05 1.36 5.54
N THR A 25 4.92 1.71 6.49
CA THR A 25 5.19 0.84 7.64
C THR A 25 3.96 0.79 8.55
N TYR A 26 3.51 -0.42 8.88
CA TYR A 26 2.37 -0.69 9.73
C TYR A 26 2.82 -1.39 11.01
N GLN A 27 2.25 -0.98 12.15
CA GLN A 27 2.55 -1.58 13.46
C GLN A 27 1.62 -2.76 13.72
N LEU A 28 2.20 -3.90 14.07
CA LEU A 28 1.45 -5.08 14.45
C LEU A 28 1.15 -5.01 15.95
N LEU A 29 -0.09 -4.66 16.29
CA LEU A 29 -0.54 -4.51 17.67
C LEU A 29 -1.45 -5.67 18.07
N GLY A 30 -1.17 -6.26 19.23
CA GLY A 30 -1.99 -7.26 19.87
C GLY A 30 -2.60 -6.72 21.17
N GLU A 31 -3.59 -7.44 21.69
CA GLU A 31 -4.24 -7.09 22.96
C GLU A 31 -3.32 -7.42 24.15
N GLY A 32 -3.17 -6.50 25.10
CA GLY A 32 -2.38 -6.76 26.32
C GLY A 32 -3.10 -7.67 27.32
N ARG A 33 -4.43 -7.73 27.24
CA ARG A 33 -5.28 -8.54 28.12
C ARG A 33 -6.47 -9.08 27.34
N GLU A 34 -6.94 -10.26 27.73
CA GLU A 34 -8.14 -10.84 27.14
C GLU A 34 -9.36 -9.94 27.38
N PRO A 35 -10.21 -9.75 26.35
CA PRO A 35 -11.44 -8.99 26.48
C PRO A 35 -12.37 -9.57 27.53
N LEU A 36 -13.13 -8.70 28.21
CA LEU A 36 -14.10 -9.16 29.20
C LEU A 36 -15.23 -9.97 28.52
N PRO A 37 -15.78 -11.00 29.20
CA PRO A 37 -16.93 -11.74 28.70
C PRO A 37 -18.10 -10.80 28.39
N THR A 38 -18.60 -10.88 27.16
CA THR A 38 -19.70 -10.04 26.68
C THR A 38 -21.04 -10.63 27.12
N ARG A 39 -21.96 -9.79 27.61
CA ARG A 39 -23.35 -10.19 27.91
C ARG A 39 -24.23 -9.99 26.67
N SER A 40 -25.33 -10.73 26.59
CA SER A 40 -26.28 -10.53 25.50
C SER A 40 -26.83 -9.10 25.50
N GLY A 41 -26.65 -8.39 24.38
CA GLY A 41 -27.08 -7.00 24.21
C GLY A 41 -26.02 -5.95 24.55
N ASP A 42 -24.85 -6.34 25.07
CA ASP A 42 -23.72 -5.43 25.33
C ASP A 42 -22.65 -5.56 24.23
N ASP A 43 -21.91 -4.47 24.00
CA ASP A 43 -20.71 -4.48 23.15
C ASP A 43 -19.50 -5.10 23.89
N GLN A 44 -18.58 -5.70 23.13
CA GLN A 44 -17.33 -6.23 23.67
C GLN A 44 -16.44 -5.09 24.20
N LYS A 45 -15.95 -5.25 25.42
CA LYS A 45 -15.04 -4.27 26.05
C LYS A 45 -13.60 -4.73 25.90
N LEU A 46 -12.83 -3.98 25.12
CA LEU A 46 -11.40 -4.17 24.92
C LEU A 46 -10.61 -3.29 25.90
N ASP A 47 -9.51 -3.82 26.43
CA ASP A 47 -8.56 -3.03 27.21
C ASP A 47 -7.71 -2.16 26.26
N PRO A 48 -7.43 -0.89 26.60
CA PRO A 48 -6.61 -0.02 25.74
C PRO A 48 -5.11 -0.37 25.76
N GLU A 49 -4.64 -1.19 26.70
CA GLU A 49 -3.26 -1.70 26.74
C GLU A 49 -3.01 -2.66 25.56
N TYR A 50 -1.90 -2.45 24.86
CA TYR A 50 -1.53 -3.24 23.68
C TYR A 50 -0.08 -3.73 23.75
N VAL A 51 0.17 -4.86 23.11
CA VAL A 51 1.50 -5.44 22.93
C VAL A 51 1.97 -5.18 21.50
N ARG A 52 3.21 -4.72 21.35
CA ARG A 52 3.83 -4.54 20.03
C ARG A 52 4.45 -5.85 19.57
N HIS A 53 4.02 -6.34 18.41
CA HIS A 53 4.55 -7.53 17.74
C HIS A 53 5.48 -7.18 16.56
N GLY A 54 6.08 -5.98 16.60
CA GLY A 54 6.93 -5.47 15.53
C GLY A 54 6.16 -4.68 14.49
N THR A 55 6.71 -4.63 13.28
CA THR A 55 6.19 -3.85 12.16
C THR A 55 6.29 -4.66 10.87
N CYS A 56 5.43 -4.35 9.92
CA CYS A 56 5.54 -4.79 8.52
C CYS A 56 5.46 -3.59 7.58
N SER A 57 5.70 -3.80 6.30
CA SER A 57 5.55 -2.80 5.25
C SER A 57 4.40 -3.19 4.34
N VAL A 58 3.47 -2.27 4.14
CA VAL A 58 2.40 -2.42 3.17
C VAL A 58 2.77 -1.63 1.91
N PHE A 59 2.79 -2.31 0.77
CA PHE A 59 2.98 -1.71 -0.55
C PHE A 59 1.63 -1.66 -1.25
N VAL A 60 1.35 -0.55 -1.94
CA VAL A 60 0.10 -0.36 -2.68
C VAL A 60 0.40 0.22 -4.06
N PHE A 61 -0.12 -0.41 -5.08
CA PHE A 61 -0.17 0.09 -6.45
C PHE A 61 -1.62 0.42 -6.82
N THR A 62 -1.85 1.53 -7.49
CA THR A 62 -3.20 1.93 -7.94
C THR A 62 -3.13 2.57 -9.32
N GLU A 63 -3.88 2.00 -10.25
CA GLU A 63 -4.16 2.58 -11.57
C GLU A 63 -5.58 3.14 -11.53
N LEU A 64 -5.69 4.44 -11.24
CA LEU A 64 -6.97 5.09 -10.94
C LEU A 64 -7.97 5.00 -12.10
N LEU A 65 -7.51 5.26 -13.33
CA LEU A 65 -8.37 5.31 -14.51
C LEU A 65 -8.91 3.94 -14.96
N ALA A 66 -8.18 2.86 -14.67
CA ALA A 66 -8.61 1.49 -14.96
C ALA A 66 -9.32 0.81 -13.76
N GLY A 67 -9.37 1.47 -12.60
CA GLY A 67 -9.93 0.90 -11.38
C GLY A 67 -9.15 -0.29 -10.80
N ARG A 68 -7.87 -0.46 -11.19
CA ARG A 68 -7.02 -1.56 -10.73
C ARG A 68 -6.21 -1.13 -9.52
N HIS A 69 -6.06 -2.03 -8.56
CA HIS A 69 -5.18 -1.82 -7.42
C HIS A 69 -4.58 -3.15 -6.97
N HIS A 70 -3.37 -3.09 -6.43
CA HIS A 70 -2.67 -4.21 -5.81
C HIS A 70 -2.16 -3.76 -4.46
N ALA A 71 -2.26 -4.63 -3.46
CA ALA A 71 -1.65 -4.40 -2.16
C ALA A 71 -0.96 -5.68 -1.70
N SER A 72 0.23 -5.52 -1.16
CA SER A 72 1.06 -6.60 -0.63
C SER A 72 1.67 -6.18 0.70
N VAL A 73 2.10 -7.17 1.48
CA VAL A 73 2.70 -6.96 2.79
C VAL A 73 4.03 -7.70 2.84
N MET A 74 5.07 -6.97 3.19
CA MET A 74 6.42 -7.48 3.41
C MET A 74 6.79 -7.36 4.89
N GLU A 75 7.59 -8.28 5.38
CA GLU A 75 8.06 -8.24 6.77
C GLU A 75 8.95 -7.02 7.04
N HIS A 76 9.75 -6.63 6.04
CA HIS A 76 10.73 -5.55 6.15
C HIS A 76 10.45 -4.41 5.17
N ARG A 77 11.18 -3.30 5.32
CA ARG A 77 11.21 -2.18 4.37
C ARG A 77 12.62 -2.04 3.81
N THR A 78 13.04 -3.02 3.02
CA THR A 78 14.36 -3.00 2.38
C THR A 78 14.26 -2.60 0.92
N ALA A 79 15.40 -2.21 0.34
CA ALA A 79 15.48 -1.97 -1.10
C ALA A 79 15.22 -3.26 -1.92
N GLU A 80 15.50 -4.43 -1.34
CA GLU A 80 15.21 -5.73 -1.96
C GLU A 80 13.69 -5.96 -2.01
N ASP A 81 12.98 -5.73 -0.91
CA ASP A 81 11.51 -5.80 -0.86
C ASP A 81 10.88 -4.87 -1.91
N TRP A 82 11.35 -3.61 -1.98
CA TRP A 82 10.89 -2.66 -2.99
C TRP A 82 11.16 -3.15 -4.42
N THR A 83 12.32 -3.73 -4.67
CA THR A 83 12.69 -4.23 -6.00
C THR A 83 11.77 -5.38 -6.43
N GLU A 84 11.44 -6.30 -5.52
CA GLU A 84 10.50 -7.38 -5.81
C GLU A 84 9.10 -6.86 -6.13
N GLU A 85 8.63 -5.81 -5.44
CA GLU A 85 7.34 -5.17 -5.71
C GLU A 85 7.29 -4.46 -7.07
N ILE A 86 8.35 -3.75 -7.45
CA ILE A 86 8.45 -3.14 -8.78
C ILE A 86 8.55 -4.21 -9.87
N LYS A 87 9.27 -5.31 -9.60
CA LYS A 87 9.33 -6.45 -10.51
C LYS A 87 7.96 -7.09 -10.68
N TYR A 88 7.19 -7.25 -9.61
CA TYR A 88 5.80 -7.73 -9.70
C TYR A 88 4.93 -6.79 -10.54
N LEU A 89 5.04 -5.47 -10.34
CA LEU A 89 4.32 -4.49 -11.15
C LEU A 89 4.67 -4.63 -12.64
N SER A 90 5.96 -4.70 -12.98
CA SER A 90 6.46 -4.81 -14.36
C SER A 90 6.10 -6.15 -15.00
N ASP A 91 6.46 -7.26 -14.35
CA ASP A 91 6.50 -8.56 -15.01
C ASP A 91 5.19 -9.34 -14.87
N VAL A 92 4.35 -8.99 -13.89
CA VAL A 92 3.10 -9.70 -13.60
C VAL A 92 1.88 -8.84 -13.87
N MET A 93 1.83 -7.61 -13.35
CA MET A 93 0.65 -6.75 -13.50
C MET A 93 0.54 -6.14 -14.92
N TYR A 94 1.67 -5.80 -15.52
CA TYR A 94 1.74 -5.11 -16.81
C TYR A 94 2.92 -5.59 -17.70
N PRO A 95 2.98 -6.89 -18.03
CA PRO A 95 4.10 -7.47 -18.79
C PRO A 95 4.32 -6.83 -20.18
N ASP A 96 3.24 -6.33 -20.78
CA ASP A 96 3.24 -5.79 -22.15
C ASP A 96 3.26 -4.25 -22.21
N ALA A 97 3.32 -3.57 -21.06
CA ALA A 97 3.26 -2.11 -21.03
C ALA A 97 4.58 -1.45 -21.43
N GLU A 98 4.50 -0.28 -22.07
CA GLU A 98 5.68 0.56 -22.25
C GLU A 98 6.18 1.04 -20.87
N LYS A 99 7.44 0.75 -20.56
CA LYS A 99 8.04 0.91 -19.21
C LYS A 99 8.24 2.36 -18.75
N ASN A 100 7.63 3.34 -19.44
CA ASN A 100 8.16 4.69 -19.48
C ASN A 100 7.54 5.66 -18.45
N ASN A 101 6.43 5.32 -17.76
CA ASN A 101 5.63 6.33 -17.04
C ASN A 101 5.14 5.95 -15.62
N THR A 102 5.97 5.30 -14.78
CA THR A 102 5.62 5.20 -13.34
C THR A 102 5.69 6.57 -12.66
N CYS A 103 4.56 7.04 -12.15
CA CYS A 103 4.50 8.24 -11.31
C CYS A 103 5.18 7.93 -9.97
N HIS A 104 6.44 8.33 -9.85
CA HIS A 104 7.20 8.19 -8.60
C HIS A 104 6.71 9.26 -7.61
N GLY A 105 5.76 8.89 -6.77
CA GLY A 105 5.51 9.61 -5.52
C GLY A 105 6.64 9.33 -4.55
N GLN A 106 7.86 9.83 -4.83
CA GLN A 106 8.92 9.80 -3.83
C GLN A 106 8.52 10.74 -2.70
N SER A 107 8.01 10.16 -1.63
CA SER A 107 8.08 10.79 -0.32
C SER A 107 9.55 10.74 0.12
N GLU A 108 10.34 11.71 -0.32
CA GLU A 108 11.61 12.02 0.34
C GLU A 108 11.29 12.43 1.79
N TYR A 109 11.38 11.47 2.71
CA TYR A 109 11.60 11.80 4.12
C TYR A 109 13.10 11.68 4.40
N PRO A 110 13.69 12.64 5.13
CA PRO A 110 15.11 12.68 5.43
C PRO A 110 15.62 11.49 6.24
#